data_AF-A0A9N9SIB9-F1
#
_entry.id   AF-A0A9N9SIB9-F1
#
_cell.length_a   1.000
_cell.length_b   1.000
_cell.length_c   1.000
_cell.angle_alpha   90.00
_cell.angle_beta   90.00
_cell.angle_gamma   90.00
#
_symmetry.space_group_name_H-M   'P 1'
#
loop_
_entity.id
_entity.type
_entity.pdbx_description
1 polymer ?
#
loop_
_entity_poly.entity_id
_entity_poly.type
_entity_poly.pdbx_seq_one_letter_code
_entity_poly.pdbx_strand_id
1 'polypeptide(L)' 'MARKTNNKTMWICAGYFKTKCKARATTSGRMVHVTGTHNHEPKQKKSRFTNMLSQEVTIVRNPNPHHQY' A
#
# COMPACT_ATOMS: atom_id res chain seq x y z
N MET A 1 2.62 8.20 -1.47
CA MET A 1 3.00 8.47 -2.88
C MET A 1 3.00 7.16 -3.64
N ALA A 2 2.79 7.20 -4.95
CA ALA A 2 2.67 6.01 -5.78
C ALA A 2 3.51 6.10 -7.05
N ARG A 3 4.16 5.00 -7.43
CA ARG A 3 4.83 4.83 -8.73
C ARG A 3 4.04 3.82 -9.55
N LYS A 4 3.58 4.25 -10.73
CA LYS A 4 2.82 3.40 -11.65
C LYS A 4 3.75 2.79 -12.69
N THR A 5 3.52 1.52 -13.00
CA THR A 5 4.07 0.80 -14.15
C THR A 5 2.89 0.18 -14.91
N ASN A 6 3.12 -0.40 -16.10
CA ASN A 6 2.04 -0.91 -16.95
C ASN A 6 1.06 -1.84 -16.19
N ASN A 7 1.59 -2.78 -15.39
CA ASN A 7 0.77 -3.82 -14.77
C ASN A 7 0.59 -3.68 -13.24
N LYS A 8 1.31 -2.75 -12.61
CA LYS A 8 1.28 -2.60 -11.15
C LYS A 8 1.54 -1.17 -10.70
N THR A 9 0.92 -0.80 -9.59
CA THR A 9 1.20 0.45 -8.88
C THR A 9 1.85 0.13 -7.54
N MET A 10 3.03 0.71 -7.31
CA MET A 10 3.78 0.58 -6.06
C MET A 10 3.50 1.81 -5.19
N TRP A 11 3.03 1.58 -3.98
CA TRP A 11 2.65 2.57 -3.00
C TRP A 11 3.66 2.57 -1.87
N ILE A 12 4.10 3.76 -1.49
CA ILE A 12 4.88 3.99 -0.27
C ILE A 12 3.99 4.59 0.81
N CYS A 13 4.26 4.22 2.06
CA CYS A 13 3.58 4.81 3.21
C CYS A 13 3.64 6.35 3.16
N ALA A 14 2.51 7.01 3.42
CA ALA A 14 2.44 8.47 3.49
C ALA A 14 3.34 9.06 4.60
N GLY A 15 3.61 8.28 5.65
CA GLY A 15 4.52 8.65 6.74
C GLY A 15 6.01 8.53 6.39
N TYR A 16 6.38 7.96 5.24
CA TYR A 16 7.77 7.64 4.89
C TYR A 16 8.74 8.81 5.11
N PHE A 17 8.41 10.02 4.65
CA PHE A 17 9.31 11.17 4.78
C PHE A 17 9.48 11.66 6.21
N LYS A 18 8.48 11.44 7.09
CA LYS A 18 8.50 11.90 8.49
C LYS A 18 9.02 10.84 9.46
N THR A 19 8.63 9.58 9.27
CA THR A 19 8.92 8.49 10.23
C THR A 19 9.84 7.40 9.65
N LYS A 20 10.30 7.56 8.39
CA LYS A 20 11.09 6.57 7.67
C LYS A 20 10.41 5.18 7.55
N CYS A 21 9.08 5.17 7.60
CA CYS A 21 8.26 3.95 7.52
C CYS A 21 8.50 3.16 6.24
N LYS A 22 8.97 1.92 6.38
CA LYS A 22 9.30 1.04 5.25
C LYS A 22 8.12 0.24 4.70
N ALA A 23 6.91 0.43 5.24
CA ALA A 23 5.71 -0.20 4.72
C ALA A 23 5.47 0.20 3.24
N ARG A 24 5.17 -0.82 2.43
CA ARG A 24 4.87 -0.71 1.00
C ARG A 24 3.59 -1.49 0.70
N ALA A 25 2.88 -1.05 -0.33
CA ALA A 25 1.79 -1.83 -0.92
C ALA A 25 1.97 -1.86 -2.44
N THR A 26 1.66 -2.96 -3.09
CA THR A 26 1.68 -3.09 -4.55
C THR A 26 0.33 -3.58 -5.01
N THR A 27 -0.34 -2.79 -5.84
CA THR A 27 -1.64 -3.14 -6.43
C THR A 27 -1.44 -3.59 -7.86
N SER A 28 -1.99 -4.75 -8.23
CA SER A 28 -1.97 -5.29 -9.59
C SER A 28 -3.26 -6.08 -9.83
N GLY A 29 -4.05 -5.68 -10.83
CA GLY A 29 -5.39 -6.25 -11.05
C GLY A 29 -6.26 -6.14 -9.78
N ARG A 30 -6.76 -7.29 -9.29
CA ARG A 30 -7.55 -7.41 -8.05
C ARG A 30 -6.72 -7.86 -6.84
N MET A 31 -5.41 -7.73 -6.87
CA MET A 31 -4.51 -8.14 -5.79
C MET A 31 -3.77 -6.94 -5.19
N VAL A 32 -3.67 -6.94 -3.86
CA VAL A 32 -2.89 -5.97 -3.09
C VAL A 32 -1.86 -6.72 -2.25
N HIS A 33 -0.60 -6.57 -2.59
CA HIS A 33 0.51 -7.13 -1.84
C HIS A 33 1.03 -6.09 -0.86
N VAL A 34 0.96 -6.37 0.43
CA VAL A 34 1.46 -5.49 1.49
C VAL A 34 2.73 -6.09 2.06
N THR A 35 3.79 -5.27 2.13
CA THR A 35 5.08 -5.67 2.70
C THR A 35 5.58 -4.66 3.74
N GLY A 36 6.23 -5.19 4.77
CA GLY A 36 6.71 -4.43 5.91
C GLY A 36 5.63 -4.05 6.91
N THR A 37 6.06 -3.49 8.04
CA THR A 37 5.20 -3.05 9.15
C THR A 37 5.25 -1.53 9.28
N HIS A 38 4.12 -0.93 9.69
CA HIS A 38 4.09 0.48 10.03
C HIS A 38 4.79 0.72 11.37
N ASN A 39 5.64 1.75 11.43
CA ASN A 39 6.37 2.14 12.64
C ASN A 39 5.80 3.39 13.31
N HIS A 40 4.53 3.71 13.02
CA HIS A 40 3.86 4.91 13.49
C HIS A 40 2.35 4.67 13.52
N GLU A 41 1.64 5.50 14.27
CA GLU A 41 0.19 5.43 14.35
C GLU A 41 -0.49 5.83 13.01
N PRO A 42 -1.65 5.24 12.68
CA PRO A 42 -2.42 5.63 11.51
C PRO A 42 -2.86 7.09 11.59
N LYS A 43 -2.58 7.87 10.54
CA LYS A 43 -3.13 9.21 10.40
C LYS A 43 -4.51 9.13 9.78
N GLN A 44 -5.56 9.26 10.60
CA GLN A 44 -6.92 9.37 10.09
C GLN A 44 -7.11 10.74 9.43
N LYS A 45 -7.41 10.76 8.13
CA LYS A 45 -7.88 11.98 7.47
C LYS A 45 -9.38 12.12 7.74
N LYS A 46 -9.79 13.26 8.30
CA LYS A 46 -11.20 13.58 8.59
C LYS A 46 -12.02 13.96 7.33
N SER A 47 -11.40 14.00 6.14
CA SER A 47 -12.08 14.35 4.90
C SER A 47 -12.98 13.23 4.42
N ARG A 48 -14.24 13.53 4.09
CA ARG A 48 -15.09 12.61 3.34
C ARG A 48 -14.47 12.35 1.98
N PHE A 49 -14.28 11.08 1.64
CA PHE A 49 -13.83 10.69 0.31
C PHE A 49 -15.02 10.72 -0.65
N THR A 50 -15.28 11.89 -1.23
CA THR A 50 -16.23 12.04 -2.33
C THR A 50 -15.52 11.58 -3.60
N ASN A 51 -16.06 10.59 -4.33
CA ASN A 51 -15.46 9.96 -5.53
C ASN A 51 -14.47 8.80 -5.30
N MET A 52 -14.74 7.93 -4.33
CA MET A 52 -14.02 6.64 -4.24
C MET A 52 -14.65 5.61 -5.18
N LEU A 53 -13.84 5.03 -6.05
CA LEU A 53 -14.19 3.79 -6.74
C LEU A 53 -13.97 2.62 -5.79
N SER A 54 -15.00 1.78 -5.60
CA SER A 54 -14.89 0.53 -4.86
C SER A 54 -14.59 -0.62 -5.81
N GLN A 55 -13.72 -1.53 -5.38
CA GLN A 55 -13.44 -2.78 -6.06
C GLN A 55 -13.14 -3.84 -5.00
N GLU A 56 -13.67 -5.04 -5.19
CA GLU A 56 -13.28 -6.19 -4.37
C GLU A 56 -11.88 -6.64 -4.75
N VAL A 57 -11.01 -6.77 -3.75
CA VAL A 57 -9.61 -7.13 -3.93
C VAL A 57 -9.15 -8.13 -2.87
N THR A 58 -8.21 -8.98 -3.24
CA THR A 58 -7.51 -9.88 -2.31
C THR A 58 -6.29 -9.17 -1.73
N ILE A 59 -6.20 -9.09 -0.40
CA ILE A 59 -5.06 -8.50 0.29
C ILE A 59 -4.12 -9.62 0.77
N VAL A 60 -2.93 -9.69 0.16
CA VAL A 60 -1.87 -10.61 0.54
C VAL A 60 -0.88 -9.87 1.42
N ARG A 61 -0.78 -10.27 2.70
CA ARG A 61 0.18 -9.74 3.67
C ARG A 61 1.29 -10.76 3.84
N ASN A 62 2.31 -10.70 2.99
CA ASN A 62 3.41 -11.66 3.07
C ASN A 62 4.46 -11.16 4.08
N PRO A 63 4.76 -11.88 5.17
CA PRO A 63 5.81 -11.50 6.10
C PRO A 63 7.22 -11.66 5.52
N ASN A 64 7.37 -12.37 4.38
CA ASN A 64 8.68 -12.74 3.84
C ASN A 64 8.89 -12.25 2.38
N PRO A 65 9.71 -11.22 2.14
CA PRO A 65 9.87 -10.61 0.82
C PRO A 65 10.65 -11.46 -0.21
N HIS A 66 11.12 -12.66 0.16
CA HIS A 66 12.05 -13.45 -0.65
C HIS A 66 11.44 -14.58 -1.50
N HIS A 67 10.13 -14.82 -1.44
CA HIS A 67 9.48 -15.84 -2.28
C HIS A 67 8.53 -15.17 -3.25
N GLN A 68 9.07 -14.80 -4.41
CA GLN A 68 8.27 -14.41 -5.56
C GLN A 68 8.98 -14.88 -6.82
N TYR A 69 9.12 -16.20 -7.01
CA TYR A 69 9.12 -16.97 -8.27
C TYR A 69 8.96 -18.45 -7.92
#